data_AF-A0A0Q9ELC2-F1
#
_entry.id   AF-A0A0Q9ELC2-F1
#
_cell.length_a   1.000
_cell.length_b   1.000
_cell.length_c   1.000
_cell.angle_alpha   90.00
_cell.angle_beta   90.00
_cell.angle_gamma   90.00
#
_symmetry.space_group_name_H-M   'P 1'
#
loop_
_entity.id
_entity.type
_entity.pdbx_description
1 polymer ?
#
loop_
_entity_poly.entity_id
_entity_poly.type
_entity_poly.pdbx_seq_one_letter_code
_entity_poly.pdbx_strand_id
1 'polypeptide(L)'
;MQQQGPSAPQPRWLDRWGAVAIDAVASKMGTATDRKSSRDAERTALKDCKSRGGTEQQCKKTLLVYGNGCGAVAVGSDFIVARGGGSIEEASARAQKECGMNSTECEVLYTRCSYPVLVN
;
A
#
# COMPACT_ATOMS: atom_id res chain seq x y z
N MET A 1 -49.28 17.98 13.44
CA MET A 1 -47.97 18.34 12.85
C MET A 1 -46.91 17.58 13.63
N GLN A 2 -46.29 16.53 13.07
CA GLN A 2 -45.15 15.86 13.71
C GLN A 2 -43.87 16.46 13.12
N GLN A 3 -43.09 17.13 13.97
CA GLN A 3 -41.80 17.69 13.62
C GLN A 3 -40.78 16.55 13.55
N GLN A 4 -40.19 16.33 12.37
CA GLN A 4 -39.04 15.43 12.22
C GLN A 4 -37.82 16.14 12.78
N GLY A 5 -37.28 15.64 13.90
CA GLY A 5 -35.98 16.06 14.40
C GLY A 5 -34.88 15.73 13.38
N PRO A 6 -33.71 16.40 13.45
CA PRO A 6 -32.62 16.15 12.51
C PRO A 6 -32.24 14.68 12.52
N SER A 7 -32.28 14.04 11.35
CA SER A 7 -31.90 12.64 11.18
C SER A 7 -30.43 12.47 11.55
N ALA A 8 -30.15 11.49 12.41
CA ALA A 8 -28.77 11.08 12.69
C ALA A 8 -28.09 10.65 11.39
N PRO A 9 -26.81 11.00 11.18
CA PRO A 9 -26.13 10.66 9.95
C PRO A 9 -25.99 9.13 9.83
N GLN A 10 -26.19 8.63 8.61
CA GLN A 10 -26.30 7.20 8.33
C GLN A 10 -24.90 6.57 8.24
N PRO A 11 -24.70 5.35 8.77
CA PRO A 11 -23.45 4.63 8.63
C PRO A 11 -23.05 4.47 7.16
N ARG A 12 -21.82 4.82 6.82
CA ARG A 12 -21.26 4.65 5.47
C ARG A 12 -19.81 4.20 5.52
N TRP A 13 -19.44 3.35 4.58
CA TRP A 13 -18.05 2.92 4.41
C TRP A 13 -17.25 3.99 3.69
N LEU A 14 -16.04 4.24 4.19
CA LEU A 14 -15.05 5.09 3.56
C LEU A 14 -13.86 4.25 3.12
N ASP A 15 -13.51 4.35 1.85
CA ASP A 15 -12.32 3.71 1.32
C ASP A 15 -11.05 4.18 2.03
N ARG A 16 -10.12 3.26 2.17
CA ARG A 16 -8.76 3.56 2.62
C ARG A 16 -7.76 3.03 1.62
N TRP A 17 -6.68 3.80 1.49
CA TRP A 17 -5.65 3.56 0.50
C TRP A 17 -4.29 3.49 1.17
N GLY A 18 -3.48 2.56 0.70
CA GLY A 18 -2.08 2.45 1.03
C GLY A 18 -1.22 2.46 -0.22
N ALA A 19 0.07 2.72 -0.04
CA ALA A 19 1.05 2.67 -1.10
C ALA A 19 2.43 2.29 -0.58
N VAL A 20 3.26 1.76 -1.47
CA VAL A 20 4.67 1.45 -1.23
C VAL A 20 5.46 1.96 -2.43
N ALA A 21 6.56 2.68 -2.18
CA ALA A 21 7.49 3.17 -3.20
C ALA A 21 8.90 2.74 -2.80
N ILE A 22 9.69 2.19 -3.73
CA ILE A 22 11.01 1.63 -3.41
C ILE A 22 12.03 2.11 -4.42
N ASP A 23 13.09 2.73 -3.94
CA ASP A 23 14.35 2.85 -4.65
C ASP A 23 15.22 1.64 -4.29
N ALA A 24 15.24 0.64 -5.16
CA ALA A 24 15.99 -0.60 -4.94
C ALA A 24 17.52 -0.36 -4.93
N VAL A 25 18.00 0.61 -5.72
CA VAL A 25 19.43 0.92 -5.86
C VAL A 25 19.97 1.55 -4.57
N ALA A 26 19.23 2.50 -3.99
CA ALA A 26 19.59 3.14 -2.72
C ALA A 26 19.06 2.39 -1.48
N SER A 27 18.34 1.28 -1.70
CA SER A 27 17.63 0.50 -0.68
C SER A 27 16.74 1.35 0.21
N LYS A 28 15.99 2.30 -0.37
CA LYS A 28 15.06 3.19 0.35
C LYS A 28 13.62 2.85 0.02
N MET A 29 12.83 2.60 1.05
CA MET A 29 11.40 2.30 0.94
C MET A 29 10.60 3.40 1.63
N GLY A 30 9.58 3.92 0.94
CA GLY A 30 8.57 4.80 1.50
C GLY A 30 7.20 4.15 1.48
N THR A 31 6.39 4.43 2.50
CA THR A 31 5.07 3.80 2.64
C THR A 31 3.99 4.81 3.00
N ALA A 32 2.75 4.44 2.71
CA ALA A 32 1.57 5.15 3.16
C ALA A 32 0.47 4.15 3.53
N THR A 33 -0.26 4.42 4.60
CA THR A 33 -1.48 3.69 4.98
C THR A 33 -2.60 4.62 5.38
N ASP A 34 -3.82 4.09 5.32
CA ASP A 34 -5.04 4.73 5.83
C ASP A 34 -5.32 6.09 5.19
N ARG A 35 -4.82 6.31 3.97
CA ARG A 35 -5.09 7.54 3.24
C ARG A 35 -6.50 7.54 2.70
N LYS A 36 -7.08 8.74 2.60
CA LYS A 36 -8.46 8.95 2.13
C LYS A 36 -8.61 8.80 0.61
N SER A 37 -7.51 8.78 -0.13
CA SER A 37 -7.51 8.61 -1.59
C SER A 37 -6.24 7.94 -2.08
N SER A 38 -6.32 7.29 -3.25
CA SER A 38 -5.17 6.69 -3.94
C SER A 38 -4.06 7.70 -4.22
N ARG A 39 -4.42 8.90 -4.69
CA ARG A 39 -3.47 9.99 -4.98
C ARG A 39 -2.71 10.47 -3.74
N ASP A 40 -3.39 10.52 -2.59
CA ASP A 40 -2.74 10.88 -1.34
C ASP A 40 -1.79 9.77 -0.84
N ALA A 41 -2.18 8.50 -1.00
CA ALA A 41 -1.31 7.36 -0.73
C ALA A 41 -0.04 7.38 -1.57
N GLU A 42 -0.19 7.51 -2.88
CA GLU A 42 0.93 7.59 -3.83
C GLU A 42 1.90 8.73 -3.47
N ARG A 43 1.38 9.96 -3.32
CA ARG A 43 2.21 11.13 -3.00
C ARG A 43 2.94 10.96 -1.67
N THR A 44 2.27 10.38 -0.67
CA THR A 44 2.84 10.16 0.66
C THR A 44 3.98 9.14 0.59
N ALA A 45 3.78 8.00 -0.07
CA ALA A 45 4.81 6.96 -0.21
C ALA A 45 6.02 7.45 -1.01
N LEU A 46 5.80 8.18 -2.11
CA LEU A 46 6.89 8.78 -2.89
C LEU A 46 7.67 9.83 -2.10
N LYS A 47 6.97 10.67 -1.32
CA LYS A 47 7.61 11.67 -0.47
C LYS A 47 8.46 10.99 0.62
N ASP A 48 7.94 9.96 1.27
CA ASP A 48 8.64 9.21 2.31
C ASP A 48 9.90 8.50 1.76
N CYS A 49 9.78 7.86 0.58
CA CYS A 49 10.91 7.21 -0.10
C CYS A 49 12.04 8.21 -0.39
N LYS A 50 11.69 9.40 -0.90
CA LYS A 50 12.66 10.47 -1.17
C LYS A 50 13.28 11.05 0.09
N SER A 51 12.48 11.28 1.14
CA SER A 51 13.03 11.81 2.40
C SER A 51 14.02 10.86 3.07
N ARG A 52 13.95 9.57 2.74
CA ARG A 52 14.89 8.55 3.19
C ARG A 52 16.14 8.45 2.32
N GLY A 53 16.25 9.28 1.27
CA GLY A 53 17.39 9.33 0.36
C GLY A 53 17.19 8.59 -0.97
N GLY A 54 15.98 8.13 -1.28
CA GLY A 54 15.65 7.57 -2.59
C GLY A 54 15.51 8.65 -3.66
N THR A 55 15.73 8.28 -4.91
CA THR A 55 15.54 9.17 -6.07
C THR A 55 14.10 9.08 -6.59
N GLU A 56 13.55 10.19 -7.12
CA GLU A 56 12.18 10.22 -7.65
C GLU A 56 11.93 9.12 -8.70
N GLN A 57 12.87 8.93 -9.63
CA GLN A 57 12.74 7.97 -10.71
C GLN A 57 12.72 6.53 -10.19
N GLN A 58 13.60 6.19 -9.24
CA GLN A 58 13.67 4.83 -8.72
C GLN A 58 12.49 4.54 -7.79
N CYS A 59 12.15 5.47 -6.88
CA CYS A 59 10.97 5.33 -6.01
C CYS A 59 9.68 5.05 -6.80
N LYS A 60 9.54 5.59 -8.01
CA LYS A 60 8.39 5.35 -8.91
C LYS A 60 8.39 3.99 -9.59
N LYS A 61 9.55 3.36 -9.83
CA LYS A 61 9.63 2.09 -10.58
C LYS A 61 8.90 0.94 -9.90
N THR A 62 8.95 0.90 -8.56
CA THR A 62 8.30 -0.14 -7.75
C THR A 62 7.14 0.45 -6.94
N LEU A 63 6.48 1.48 -7.48
CA LEU A 63 5.30 2.07 -6.84
C LEU A 63 4.11 1.11 -6.93
N LEU A 64 3.62 0.67 -5.77
CA LEU A 64 2.34 0.01 -5.61
C LEU A 64 1.37 0.94 -4.91
N VAL A 65 0.16 1.07 -5.42
CA VAL A 65 -0.99 1.69 -4.72
C VAL A 65 -2.08 0.63 -4.59
N TYR A 66 -2.64 0.48 -3.39
CA TYR A 66 -3.69 -0.49 -3.09
C TYR A 66 -4.80 0.16 -2.26
N GLY A 67 -6.03 -0.31 -2.45
CA GLY A 67 -7.22 0.21 -1.76
C GLY A 67 -8.02 -0.91 -1.11
N ASN A 68 -8.59 -0.63 0.06
CA ASN A 68 -9.47 -1.53 0.81
C ASN A 68 -8.88 -2.94 1.01
N GLY A 69 -7.58 -3.00 1.26
CA GLY A 69 -6.82 -4.24 1.30
C GLY A 69 -5.41 -4.02 1.80
N CYS A 70 -4.52 -4.94 1.47
CA CYS A 70 -3.13 -4.96 1.94
C CYS A 70 -2.14 -4.94 0.80
N GLY A 71 -0.97 -4.36 1.06
CA GLY A 71 0.22 -4.44 0.22
C GLY A 71 1.30 -5.25 0.92
N ALA A 72 2.01 -6.06 0.15
CA ALA A 72 3.17 -6.81 0.59
C ALA A 72 4.37 -6.53 -0.33
N VAL A 73 5.58 -6.55 0.22
CA VAL A 73 6.84 -6.48 -0.52
C VAL A 73 7.59 -7.77 -0.32
N ALA A 74 7.97 -8.41 -1.43
CA ALA A 74 8.88 -9.54 -1.42
C ALA A 74 10.23 -9.13 -2.01
N VAL A 75 11.30 -9.64 -1.43
CA VAL A 75 12.68 -9.46 -1.88
C VAL A 75 13.29 -10.82 -2.14
N GLY A 76 13.96 -10.96 -3.28
CA GLY A 76 14.83 -12.10 -3.61
C GLY A 76 16.28 -11.62 -3.69
N SER A 77 17.17 -12.52 -4.10
CA SER A 77 18.62 -12.27 -4.16
C SER A 77 19.00 -11.02 -4.98
N ASP A 78 18.25 -10.70 -6.03
CA ASP A 78 18.51 -9.56 -6.94
C ASP A 78 17.23 -8.83 -7.43
N PHE A 79 16.07 -9.17 -6.86
CA PHE A 79 14.77 -8.66 -7.30
C PHE A 79 13.91 -8.19 -6.13
N ILE A 80 13.10 -7.16 -6.35
CA ILE A 80 12.14 -6.68 -5.37
C ILE A 80 10.81 -6.38 -6.06
N VAL A 81 9.72 -6.81 -5.43
CA VAL A 81 8.38 -6.65 -5.96
C VAL A 81 7.40 -6.31 -4.86
N ALA A 82 6.46 -5.41 -5.17
CA ALA A 82 5.33 -5.11 -4.30
C ALA A 82 4.02 -5.60 -4.95
N ARG A 83 3.15 -6.28 -4.20
CA ARG A 83 1.83 -6.73 -4.66
C ARG A 83 0.72 -6.44 -3.65
N GLY A 84 -0.48 -6.21 -4.18
CA GLY A 84 -1.69 -5.99 -3.39
C GLY A 84 -2.59 -7.22 -3.32
N GLY A 85 -3.38 -7.30 -2.26
CA GLY A 85 -4.41 -8.33 -2.03
C GLY A 85 -5.48 -7.85 -1.05
N GLY A 86 -6.57 -8.59 -0.92
CA GLY A 86 -7.63 -8.31 0.07
C GLY A 86 -7.20 -8.62 1.51
N SER A 87 -6.16 -9.44 1.69
CA SER A 87 -5.57 -9.75 2.99
C SER A 87 -4.03 -9.74 2.94
N ILE A 88 -3.40 -9.86 4.11
CA ILE A 88 -1.94 -9.99 4.22
C ILE A 88 -1.49 -11.27 3.51
N GLU A 89 -2.19 -12.38 3.71
CA GLU A 89 -1.87 -13.69 3.15
C GLU A 89 -1.94 -13.65 1.63
N GLU A 90 -3.00 -13.06 1.08
CA GLU A 90 -3.16 -12.94 -0.37
C GLU A 90 -2.08 -12.02 -0.98
N ALA A 91 -1.85 -10.86 -0.38
CA ALA A 91 -0.82 -9.92 -0.85
C ALA A 91 0.58 -10.56 -0.81
N SER A 92 0.88 -11.27 0.29
CA SER A 92 2.15 -11.98 0.50
C SER A 92 2.34 -13.12 -0.50
N ALA A 93 1.33 -13.96 -0.68
CA ALA A 93 1.39 -15.06 -1.64
C ALA A 93 1.59 -14.56 -3.08
N ARG A 94 0.93 -13.45 -3.46
CA ARG A 94 1.14 -12.81 -4.76
C ARG A 94 2.55 -12.24 -4.91
N ALA A 95 3.06 -11.56 -3.89
CA ALA A 95 4.41 -10.99 -3.90
C ALA A 95 5.48 -12.10 -3.97
N GLN A 96 5.36 -13.14 -3.15
CA GLN A 96 6.28 -14.29 -3.16
C GLN A 96 6.25 -15.05 -4.48
N LYS A 97 5.05 -15.31 -5.02
CA LYS A 97 4.89 -15.99 -6.30
C LYS A 97 5.62 -15.26 -7.41
N GLU A 98 5.43 -13.94 -7.50
CA GLU A 98 6.11 -13.16 -8.54
C GLU A 98 7.61 -13.06 -8.30
N CYS A 99 8.04 -12.88 -7.05
CA CYS A 99 9.46 -12.92 -6.72
C CYS A 99 10.09 -14.22 -7.21
N GLY A 100 9.49 -15.37 -6.90
CA GLY A 100 10.02 -16.69 -7.30
C GLY A 100 10.02 -16.96 -8.80
N MET A 101 9.31 -16.15 -9.59
CA MET A 101 9.39 -16.19 -11.06
C MET A 101 10.58 -15.41 -11.62
N ASN A 102 11.14 -14.47 -10.84
CA ASN A 102 12.16 -13.52 -11.30
C ASN A 102 13.48 -13.61 -10.52
N SER A 103 13.50 -14.28 -9.36
CA SER A 103 14.66 -14.39 -8.47
C SER A 103 14.55 -15.61 -7.55
N THR A 104 15.56 -15.80 -6.71
CA THR A 104 15.68 -16.87 -5.71
C THR A 104 15.62 -16.31 -4.29
N GLU A 105 15.54 -17.19 -3.28
CA GLU A 105 15.57 -16.81 -1.86
C GLU A 105 14.52 -15.75 -1.49
N CYS A 106 13.33 -15.90 -2.07
CA CYS A 106 12.26 -14.92 -1.96
C CYS A 106 11.60 -14.92 -0.58
N GLU A 107 11.68 -13.78 0.11
CA GLU A 107 11.08 -13.56 1.42
C GLU A 107 10.19 -12.33 1.43
N VAL A 108 9.14 -12.35 2.24
CA VAL A 108 8.27 -11.18 2.45
C VAL A 108 8.94 -10.26 3.46
N LEU A 109 9.35 -9.08 3.01
CA LEU A 109 10.03 -8.07 3.82
C LEU A 109 9.06 -7.17 4.56
N TYR A 110 7.89 -6.89 3.98
CA TYR A 110 6.96 -5.90 4.50
C TYR A 110 5.52 -6.24 4.14
N THR A 111 4.60 -5.99 5.08
CA THR A 111 3.15 -6.09 4.85
C THR A 111 2.41 -4.99 5.59
N ARG A 112 1.36 -4.42 4.98
CA ARG A 112 0.50 -3.44 5.65
C ARG A 112 -0.86 -3.34 4.97
N CYS A 113 -1.89 -3.02 5.74
CA CYS A 113 -3.26 -2.92 5.27
C CYS A 113 -3.82 -1.50 5.39
N SER A 114 -4.84 -1.22 4.59
CA SER A 114 -5.64 -0.01 4.60
C SER A 114 -7.07 -0.40 4.27
N TYR A 115 -7.75 -0.95 5.28
CA TYR A 115 -9.13 -1.42 5.17
C TYR A 115 -10.14 -0.27 5.21
N PRO A 116 -11.31 -0.43 4.56
CA PRO A 116 -12.34 0.58 4.64
C PRO A 116 -12.80 0.77 6.09
N VAL A 117 -13.19 1.99 6.45
CA VAL A 117 -13.69 2.30 7.80
C VAL A 117 -15.16 2.71 7.74
N LEU A 118 -15.94 2.23 8.70
CA LEU A 118 -17.33 2.63 8.88
C LEU A 118 -17.37 3.95 9.66
N VAL A 119 -18.06 4.96 9.13
CA VAL A 119 -18.29 6.23 9.82
C VAL A 119 -19.79 6.52 9.91
N ASN A 120 -20.19 7.22 10.97
CA ASN A 120 -21.54 7.74 11.16
C ASN A 120 -21.51 9.25 10.95
#